data_AF-A0A954F0L1-F1
#
_entry.id   AF-A0A954F0L1-F1
#
_cell.length_a   1.000
_cell.length_b   1.000
_cell.length_c   1.000
_cell.angle_alpha   90.00
_cell.angle_beta   90.00
_cell.angle_gamma   90.00
#
_symmetry.space_group_name_H-M   'P 1'
#
loop_
_entity.id
_entity.type
_entity.pdbx_description
1 polymer ?
#
loop_
_entity_poly.entity_id
_entity_poly.type
_entity_poly.pdbx_seq_one_letter_code
_entity_poly.pdbx_strand_id
1 'polypeptide(L)'
;MSIFRFALVRAAAFSAMGLCLLALTSREATALAGELDTPGVATPSGLPDAVRQQIQKVLKREDCQFLDGFFVNWFTTLRYSGETQAFNLFLDDLAKCPGVTVSVKIDNIDCDWRIHHDGQSNRFTVVLNIDSPKIELTKVHFPETHGPPLPKEADDTPSSGN
;
A
#
# COMPACT_ATOMS: atom_id res chain seq x y z
N MET A 1 -53.03 46.64 -4.08
CA MET A 1 -51.60 46.30 -4.30
C MET A 1 -50.88 46.18 -2.96
N SER A 2 -51.05 45.06 -2.23
CA SER A 2 -50.40 44.87 -0.92
C SER A 2 -50.23 43.38 -0.57
N ILE A 3 -49.61 42.60 -1.48
CA ILE A 3 -49.43 41.14 -1.29
C ILE A 3 -47.96 40.71 -1.51
N PHE A 4 -47.10 41.54 -2.09
CA PHE A 4 -45.76 41.13 -2.53
C PHE A 4 -44.62 41.27 -1.50
N ARG A 5 -44.86 41.74 -0.27
CA ARG A 5 -43.78 41.99 0.71
C ARG A 5 -43.56 40.90 1.76
N PHE A 6 -44.40 39.87 1.84
CA PHE A 6 -44.27 38.82 2.87
C PHE A 6 -43.45 37.59 2.45
N ALA A 7 -43.11 37.43 1.17
CA ALA A 7 -42.40 36.24 0.69
C ALA A 7 -40.86 36.30 0.88
N LEU A 8 -40.27 37.50 0.99
CA LEU A 8 -38.81 37.65 0.95
C LEU A 8 -38.10 37.46 2.31
N VAL A 9 -38.83 37.60 3.43
CA VAL A 9 -38.21 37.56 4.78
C VAL A 9 -38.08 36.14 5.34
N ARG A 10 -38.82 35.16 4.81
CA ARG A 10 -38.77 33.76 5.31
C ARG A 10 -37.64 32.91 4.70
N ALA A 11 -37.00 33.37 3.63
CA ALA A 11 -35.92 32.62 2.96
C ALA A 11 -34.54 32.77 3.64
N ALA A 12 -34.33 33.82 4.45
CA ALA A 12 -33.03 34.10 5.06
C ALA A 12 -32.73 33.31 6.35
N ALA A 13 -33.76 32.85 7.07
CA ALA A 13 -33.59 32.18 8.37
C ALA A 13 -33.24 30.69 8.26
N PHE A 14 -33.56 30.02 7.15
CA PHE A 14 -33.22 28.61 6.93
C PHE A 14 -31.79 28.39 6.43
N SER A 15 -31.14 29.43 5.90
CA SER A 15 -29.79 29.31 5.35
C SER A 15 -28.68 29.36 6.41
N ALA A 16 -28.91 30.01 7.55
CA ALA A 16 -27.91 30.12 8.62
C ALA A 16 -27.78 28.84 9.46
N MET A 17 -28.87 28.07 9.60
CA MET A 17 -28.90 26.87 10.43
C MET A 17 -28.32 25.63 9.73
N GLY A 18 -28.36 25.59 8.39
CA GLY A 18 -27.73 24.53 7.59
C GLY A 18 -26.20 24.61 7.58
N LEU A 19 -25.63 25.82 7.67
CA LEU A 19 -24.18 26.03 7.63
C LEU A 19 -23.49 25.58 8.93
N CYS A 20 -24.12 25.76 10.10
CA CYS A 20 -23.56 25.32 11.38
C CYS A 20 -23.55 23.78 11.55
N LEU A 21 -24.48 23.05 10.91
CA LEU A 21 -24.51 21.58 10.99
C LEU A 21 -23.41 20.91 10.14
N LEU A 22 -22.99 21.54 9.04
CA LEU A 22 -21.90 21.03 8.19
C LEU A 22 -20.52 21.19 8.85
N ALA A 23 -20.34 22.22 9.70
CA ALA A 23 -19.09 22.45 10.42
C ALA A 23 -18.85 21.49 11.60
N LEU A 24 -19.91 20.84 12.13
CA LEU A 24 -19.80 19.89 13.24
C LEU A 24 -19.48 18.46 12.79
N THR A 25 -19.51 18.16 11.49
CA THR A 25 -19.23 16.82 10.96
C THR A 25 -17.89 16.69 10.24
N SER A 26 -17.03 17.71 10.26
CA SER A 26 -15.66 17.58 9.78
C SER A 26 -14.85 16.77 10.79
N ARG A 27 -14.98 15.43 10.74
CA ARG A 27 -14.00 14.53 11.35
C ARG A 27 -12.68 14.83 10.65
N GLU A 28 -11.72 15.38 11.39
CA GLU A 28 -10.37 15.54 10.88
C GLU A 28 -9.85 14.16 10.47
N ALA A 29 -9.72 13.95 9.16
CA ALA A 29 -9.03 12.79 8.64
C ALA A 29 -7.54 13.02 8.91
N THR A 30 -7.07 12.57 10.08
CA THR A 30 -5.65 12.54 10.40
C THR A 30 -4.99 11.48 9.53
N ALA A 31 -4.36 11.91 8.43
CA ALA A 31 -3.49 11.04 7.66
C ALA A 31 -2.21 10.81 8.48
N LEU A 32 -1.92 9.56 8.84
CA LEU A 32 -0.63 9.22 9.43
C LEU A 32 0.38 9.09 8.29
N ALA A 33 1.47 9.85 8.34
CA ALA A 33 2.51 9.76 7.34
C ALA A 33 3.89 9.88 7.99
N GLY A 34 4.90 9.33 7.34
CA GLY A 34 6.27 9.36 7.86
C GLY A 34 7.28 8.76 6.91
N GLU A 35 8.53 9.16 7.09
CA GLU A 35 9.70 8.60 6.41
C GLU A 35 10.12 7.28 7.07
N LEU A 36 10.81 6.44 6.31
CA LEU A 36 11.29 5.13 6.73
C LEU A 36 12.80 5.02 6.49
N ASP A 37 13.56 4.91 7.57
CA ASP A 37 15.00 4.64 7.53
C ASP A 37 15.33 3.15 7.33
N THR A 38 14.33 2.27 7.45
CA THR A 38 14.46 0.84 7.19
C THR A 38 13.25 0.34 6.41
N PRO A 39 13.41 -0.67 5.53
CA PRO A 39 12.30 -1.14 4.72
C PRO A 39 11.28 -1.88 5.57
N GLY A 40 10.01 -1.53 5.40
CA GLY A 40 8.87 -2.15 6.08
C GLY A 40 7.56 -1.68 5.42
N VAL A 41 6.49 -2.44 5.62
CA VAL A 41 5.17 -2.12 5.07
C VAL A 41 4.07 -2.42 6.09
N ALA A 42 2.96 -1.69 6.00
CA ALA A 42 1.76 -2.00 6.78
C ALA A 42 1.03 -3.19 6.14
N THR A 43 0.80 -4.28 6.87
CA THR A 43 0.09 -5.46 6.35
C THR A 43 -1.39 -5.46 6.75
N PRO A 44 -2.29 -6.11 5.99
CA PRO A 44 -3.68 -6.25 6.38
C PRO A 44 -3.85 -6.89 7.76
N SER A 45 -4.90 -6.49 8.48
CA SER A 45 -5.31 -7.18 9.70
C SER A 45 -5.68 -8.64 9.40
N GLY A 46 -5.16 -9.58 10.19
CA GLY A 46 -5.40 -11.02 10.00
C GLY A 46 -4.38 -11.74 9.10
N LEU A 47 -3.38 -11.04 8.56
CA LEU A 47 -2.28 -11.72 7.87
C LEU A 47 -1.43 -12.52 8.89
N PRO A 48 -1.22 -13.83 8.70
CA PRO A 48 -0.46 -14.64 9.66
C PRO A 48 0.97 -14.12 9.88
N ASP A 49 1.47 -14.22 11.12
CA ASP A 49 2.79 -13.70 11.50
C ASP A 49 3.93 -14.26 10.67
N ALA A 50 3.87 -15.55 10.35
CA ALA A 50 4.85 -16.19 9.49
C ALA A 50 4.93 -15.53 8.11
N VAL A 51 3.77 -15.16 7.53
CA VAL A 51 3.70 -14.46 6.24
C VAL A 51 4.22 -13.03 6.38
N ARG A 52 3.87 -12.32 7.47
CA ARG A 52 4.40 -10.97 7.76
C ARG A 52 5.92 -10.97 7.84
N GLN A 53 6.49 -11.95 8.56
CA GLN A 53 7.94 -12.12 8.68
C GLN A 53 8.59 -12.49 7.35
N GLN A 54 7.95 -13.33 6.53
CA GLN A 54 8.43 -13.67 5.20
C GLN A 54 8.51 -12.43 4.30
N ILE A 55 7.43 -11.64 4.23
CA ILE A 55 7.42 -10.36 3.50
C ILE A 55 8.55 -9.46 4.01
N GLN A 56 8.64 -9.28 5.33
CA GLN A 56 9.65 -8.42 5.94
C GLN A 56 11.09 -8.87 5.64
N LYS A 57 11.33 -10.18 5.54
CA LYS A 57 12.61 -10.76 5.15
C LYS A 57 12.94 -10.44 3.68
N VAL A 58 11.96 -10.55 2.78
CA VAL A 58 12.14 -10.18 1.36
C VAL A 58 12.46 -8.69 1.22
N LEU A 59 11.77 -7.83 1.96
CA LEU A 59 12.03 -6.39 1.97
C LEU A 59 13.41 -6.02 2.55
N LYS A 60 14.01 -6.89 3.37
CA LYS A 60 15.32 -6.69 4.01
C LYS A 60 16.45 -7.51 3.38
N ARG A 61 16.29 -7.96 2.14
CA ARG A 61 17.34 -8.72 1.44
C ARG A 61 18.63 -7.91 1.33
N GLU A 62 19.75 -8.54 1.65
CA GLU A 62 21.08 -7.89 1.70
C GLU A 62 21.65 -7.54 0.32
N ASP A 63 21.21 -8.22 -0.74
CA ASP A 63 21.59 -7.93 -2.13
C ASP A 63 20.79 -6.78 -2.75
N CYS A 64 19.81 -6.23 -2.02
CA CYS A 64 19.01 -5.08 -2.40
C CYS A 64 19.36 -3.90 -1.49
N GLN A 65 19.99 -2.86 -2.03
CA GLN A 65 20.32 -1.67 -1.24
C GLN A 65 19.05 -0.82 -1.05
N PHE A 66 18.50 -0.83 0.14
CA PHE A 66 17.45 0.12 0.52
C PHE A 66 17.99 1.54 0.52
N LEU A 67 17.31 2.45 -0.17
CA LEU A 67 17.70 3.86 -0.27
C LEU A 67 16.92 4.70 0.74
N ASP A 68 15.60 4.65 0.65
CA ASP A 68 14.67 5.36 1.53
C ASP A 68 13.25 4.77 1.39
N GLY A 69 12.34 5.23 2.24
CA GLY A 69 10.93 4.95 2.10
C GLY A 69 10.05 6.02 2.75
N PHE A 70 8.77 5.99 2.42
CA PHE A 70 7.76 6.86 2.99
C PHE A 70 6.41 6.15 3.00
N PHE A 71 5.57 6.46 3.98
CA PHE A 71 4.22 5.91 4.05
C PHE A 71 3.16 7.00 4.28
N VAL A 72 1.95 6.71 3.82
CA VAL A 72 0.73 7.47 4.13
C VAL A 72 -0.37 6.46 4.42
N ASN A 73 -0.83 6.38 5.66
CA ASN A 73 -1.78 5.39 6.16
C ASN A 73 -1.28 3.97 5.87
N TRP A 74 -2.00 3.21 5.05
CA TRP A 74 -1.64 1.84 4.64
C TRP A 74 -0.86 1.78 3.32
N PHE A 75 -0.56 2.92 2.70
CA PHE A 75 0.26 2.95 1.50
C PHE A 75 1.72 3.16 1.85
N THR A 76 2.61 2.39 1.25
CA THR A 76 4.05 2.54 1.45
C THR A 76 4.78 2.61 0.12
N THR A 77 5.75 3.51 0.02
CA THR A 77 6.69 3.58 -1.10
C THR A 77 8.10 3.29 -0.59
N LEU A 78 8.79 2.36 -1.22
CA LEU A 78 10.17 1.98 -0.87
C LEU A 78 11.06 2.11 -2.12
N ARG A 79 12.25 2.69 -1.98
CA ARG A 79 13.21 2.87 -3.09
C ARG A 79 14.44 2.00 -2.88
N TYR A 80 14.91 1.39 -3.96
CA TYR A 80 16.03 0.47 -3.92
C TYR A 80 17.04 0.74 -5.04
N SER A 81 18.26 0.28 -4.78
CA SER A 81 19.38 0.20 -5.70
C SER A 81 19.86 -1.25 -5.77
N GLY A 82 20.26 -1.71 -6.94
CA GLY A 82 20.81 -3.06 -7.10
C GLY A 82 20.90 -3.51 -8.55
N GLU A 83 21.42 -4.72 -8.75
CA GLU A 83 21.60 -5.31 -10.07
C GLU A 83 20.38 -6.15 -10.49
N THR A 84 20.29 -6.44 -11.79
CA THR A 84 19.20 -7.25 -12.38
C THR A 84 18.96 -8.58 -11.66
N GLN A 85 20.03 -9.25 -11.19
CA GLN A 85 19.92 -10.51 -10.47
C GLN A 85 19.19 -10.33 -9.13
N ALA A 86 19.56 -9.31 -8.35
CA ALA A 86 18.91 -9.00 -7.08
C ALA A 86 17.44 -8.64 -7.29
N PHE A 87 17.13 -7.86 -8.34
CA PHE A 87 15.76 -7.55 -8.72
C PHE A 87 14.91 -8.79 -9.00
N ASN A 88 15.41 -9.71 -9.84
CA ASN A 88 14.70 -10.94 -10.17
C ASN A 88 14.46 -11.81 -8.92
N LEU A 89 15.48 -12.01 -8.09
CA LEU A 89 15.36 -12.78 -6.85
C LEU A 89 14.39 -12.12 -5.85
N PHE A 90 14.39 -10.79 -5.80
CA PHE A 90 13.43 -10.03 -5.00
C PHE A 90 12.00 -10.29 -5.45
N LEU A 91 11.72 -10.19 -6.76
CA LEU A 91 10.40 -10.46 -7.31
C LEU A 91 9.95 -11.91 -7.07
N ASP A 92 10.83 -12.87 -7.32
CA ASP A 92 10.53 -14.30 -7.14
C ASP A 92 10.17 -14.62 -5.70
N ASP A 93 10.92 -14.09 -4.73
CA ASP A 93 10.64 -14.36 -3.32
C ASP A 93 9.42 -13.61 -2.81
N LEU A 94 9.15 -12.42 -3.33
CA LEU A 94 7.93 -11.69 -3.02
C LEU A 94 6.69 -12.41 -3.56
N ALA A 95 6.76 -12.98 -4.77
CA ALA A 95 5.70 -13.76 -5.37
C ALA A 95 5.43 -15.08 -4.61
N LYS A 96 6.41 -15.61 -3.87
CA LYS A 96 6.22 -16.80 -3.01
C LYS A 96 5.52 -16.49 -1.69
N CYS A 97 5.31 -15.23 -1.33
CA CYS A 97 4.62 -14.86 -0.09
C CYS A 97 3.11 -15.11 -0.24
N PRO A 98 2.49 -15.91 0.66
CA PRO A 98 1.06 -16.17 0.59
C PRO A 98 0.20 -14.90 0.69
N GLY A 99 -0.86 -14.80 -0.12
CA GLY A 99 -1.78 -13.67 -0.12
C GLY A 99 -1.18 -12.35 -0.63
N VAL A 100 0.02 -12.37 -1.20
CA VAL A 100 0.63 -11.22 -1.87
C VAL A 100 0.21 -11.20 -3.34
N THR A 101 -0.09 -10.02 -3.88
CA THR A 101 -0.21 -9.81 -5.33
C THR A 101 0.91 -8.92 -5.81
N VAL A 102 1.68 -9.37 -6.79
CA VAL A 102 2.79 -8.62 -7.40
C VAL A 102 2.39 -8.14 -8.80
N SER A 103 2.64 -6.88 -9.08
CA SER A 103 2.55 -6.29 -10.41
C SER A 103 3.87 -5.60 -10.72
N VAL A 104 4.31 -5.68 -11.97
CA VAL A 104 5.52 -4.97 -12.40
C VAL A 104 5.17 -3.94 -13.47
N LYS A 105 5.79 -2.77 -13.38
CA LYS A 105 5.72 -1.67 -14.36
C LYS A 105 7.14 -1.24 -14.72
N ILE A 106 7.30 -0.72 -15.92
CA ILE A 106 8.55 -0.09 -16.36
C ILE A 106 8.23 1.39 -16.54
N ASP A 107 9.05 2.26 -15.96
CA ASP A 107 8.87 3.70 -16.02
C ASP A 107 10.23 4.42 -15.91
N ASN A 108 10.24 5.74 -16.11
CA ASN A 108 11.39 6.58 -15.84
C ASN A 108 11.33 7.11 -14.41
N ILE A 109 12.19 6.59 -13.54
CA ILE A 109 12.24 6.95 -12.12
C ILE A 109 13.68 7.25 -11.68
N ASP A 110 13.84 7.82 -10.50
CA ASP A 110 15.10 8.32 -9.95
C ASP A 110 15.83 7.30 -9.04
N CYS A 111 15.62 6.01 -9.25
CA CYS A 111 16.28 4.90 -8.53
C CYS A 111 16.34 3.67 -9.46
N ASP A 112 16.92 2.54 -9.04
CA ASP A 112 16.98 1.35 -9.90
C ASP A 112 15.59 0.67 -9.97
N TRP A 113 14.91 0.57 -8.82
CA TRP A 113 13.49 0.23 -8.77
C TRP A 113 12.81 0.78 -7.51
N ARG A 114 11.49 0.89 -7.58
CA ARG A 114 10.61 1.39 -6.51
C ARG A 114 9.47 0.41 -6.27
N ILE A 115 9.01 0.31 -5.04
CA ILE A 115 7.85 -0.49 -4.65
C ILE A 115 6.77 0.44 -4.15
N HIS A 116 5.56 0.31 -4.69
CA HIS A 116 4.35 0.85 -4.10
C HIS A 116 3.54 -0.30 -3.50
N HIS A 117 3.29 -0.24 -2.20
CA HIS A 117 2.49 -1.22 -1.48
C HIS A 117 1.15 -0.61 -1.06
N ASP A 118 0.09 -1.36 -1.29
CA ASP A 118 -1.24 -1.12 -0.72
C ASP A 118 -1.51 -2.18 0.36
N GLY A 119 -1.42 -1.76 1.63
CA GLY A 119 -1.64 -2.60 2.79
C GLY A 119 -3.06 -3.13 2.96
N GLN A 120 -4.07 -2.59 2.25
CA GLN A 120 -5.43 -3.15 2.30
C GLN A 120 -5.58 -4.38 1.42
N SER A 121 -5.06 -4.31 0.18
CA SER A 121 -5.14 -5.41 -0.78
C SER A 121 -3.90 -6.32 -0.77
N ASN A 122 -2.92 -6.01 0.09
CA ASN A 122 -1.60 -6.63 0.15
C ASN A 122 -0.92 -6.71 -1.24
N ARG A 123 -1.10 -5.66 -2.03
CA ARG A 123 -0.62 -5.57 -3.41
C ARG A 123 0.68 -4.79 -3.47
N PHE A 124 1.66 -5.34 -4.15
CA PHE A 124 2.95 -4.73 -4.44
C PHE A 124 3.02 -4.41 -5.92
N THR A 125 3.16 -3.12 -6.24
CA THR A 125 3.48 -2.65 -7.59
C THR A 125 4.95 -2.27 -7.61
N VAL A 126 5.76 -3.05 -8.31
CA VAL A 126 7.18 -2.80 -8.47
C VAL A 126 7.39 -2.03 -9.78
N VAL A 127 8.01 -0.86 -9.69
CA VAL A 127 8.33 -0.01 -10.84
C VAL A 127 9.83 -0.09 -11.08
N LEU A 128 10.21 -0.65 -12.22
CA LEU A 128 11.59 -0.80 -12.66
C LEU A 128 11.98 0.41 -13.50
N ASN A 129 13.17 0.97 -13.25
CA ASN A 129 13.68 2.08 -14.04
C ASN A 129 14.24 1.62 -15.37
N ILE A 130 13.69 2.15 -16.47
CA ILE A 130 14.16 1.85 -17.83
C ILE A 130 15.56 2.39 -18.11
N ASP A 131 15.97 3.47 -17.41
CA ASP A 131 17.24 4.16 -17.63
C ASP A 131 18.33 3.73 -16.64
N SER A 132 18.06 2.75 -15.77
CA SER A 132 19.07 2.29 -14.81
C SER A 132 20.20 1.54 -15.54
N PRO A 133 21.48 1.95 -15.36
CA PRO A 133 22.61 1.26 -15.98
C PRO A 133 22.92 -0.10 -15.33
N LYS A 134 22.34 -0.41 -14.16
CA LYS A 134 22.52 -1.70 -13.46
C LYS A 134 21.48 -2.75 -13.86
N ILE A 135 20.45 -2.32 -14.60
CA ILE A 135 19.35 -3.16 -15.03
C ILE A 135 19.51 -3.50 -16.51
N GLU A 136 19.73 -4.78 -16.76
CA GLU A 136 19.72 -5.38 -18.08
C GLU A 136 18.30 -5.89 -18.38
N LEU A 137 17.46 -5.05 -19.00
CA LEU A 137 16.04 -5.34 -19.24
C LEU A 137 15.79 -6.67 -19.96
N THR A 138 16.72 -7.12 -20.81
CA THR A 138 16.65 -8.40 -21.53
C THR A 138 16.78 -9.63 -20.62
N LYS A 139 17.29 -9.45 -19.40
CA LYS A 139 17.47 -10.49 -18.39
C LYS A 139 16.42 -10.40 -17.27
N VAL A 140 15.49 -9.45 -17.33
CA VAL A 140 14.44 -9.30 -16.32
C VAL A 140 13.43 -10.44 -16.45
N HIS A 141 13.14 -11.08 -15.32
CA HIS A 141 12.12 -12.13 -15.20
C HIS A 141 10.92 -11.58 -14.44
N PHE A 142 9.72 -11.78 -14.98
CA PHE A 142 8.48 -11.41 -14.31
C PHE A 142 7.80 -12.69 -13.79
N PRO A 143 7.71 -12.88 -12.47
CA PRO A 143 7.11 -14.07 -11.88
C PRO A 143 5.58 -14.05 -12.00
N GLU A 144 4.93 -15.11 -11.51
CA GLU A 144 3.48 -15.14 -11.35
C GLU A 144 2.99 -13.95 -10.49
N THR A 145 1.88 -13.35 -10.91
CA THR A 145 1.37 -12.12 -10.28
C THR A 145 0.66 -12.35 -8.96
N HIS A 146 0.32 -13.59 -8.63
CA HIS A 146 -0.41 -13.93 -7.41
C HIS A 146 0.36 -14.97 -6.62
N GLY A 147 0.69 -14.64 -5.38
CA GLY A 147 1.29 -15.60 -4.48
C GLY A 147 0.30 -16.70 -4.07
N PRO A 148 0.80 -17.74 -3.39
CA PRO A 148 -0.03 -18.84 -2.93
C PRO A 148 -1.21 -18.36 -2.09
N PRO A 149 -2.33 -19.10 -2.04
CA PRO A 149 -3.41 -18.78 -1.11
C PRO A 149 -2.89 -18.81 0.33
N LEU A 150 -3.48 -17.98 1.19
CA LEU A 150 -3.15 -17.99 2.61
C LEU A 150 -3.37 -19.40 3.19
N PRO A 151 -2.49 -19.88 4.08
CA PRO A 151 -2.74 -21.10 4.82
C PRO A 151 -4.10 -20.98 5.50
N LYS A 152 -4.95 -22.01 5.37
CA LYS A 152 -6.18 -22.07 6.17
C LYS A 152 -5.72 -22.10 7.63
N GLU A 153 -6.15 -21.12 8.40
CA GLU A 153 -6.01 -21.17 9.86
C GLU A 153 -6.54 -22.54 10.28
N ALA A 154 -5.69 -23.35 10.93
CA ALA A 154 -6.11 -24.65 11.39
C ALA A 154 -7.36 -24.41 12.23
N ASP A 155 -8.46 -25.04 11.84
CA ASP A 155 -9.76 -24.84 12.47
C ASP A 155 -9.58 -25.25 13.93
N ASP A 156 -9.30 -24.27 14.80
CA ASP A 156 -9.19 -24.41 16.25
C ASP A 156 -10.61 -24.64 16.77
N THR A 157 -11.29 -25.66 16.23
CA THR A 157 -12.49 -26.21 16.80
C THR A 157 -12.05 -26.68 18.19
N PRO A 158 -12.46 -26.00 19.27
CA PRO A 158 -12.13 -26.47 20.59
C PRO A 158 -12.75 -27.86 20.67
N SER A 159 -11.91 -28.89 20.76
CA SER A 159 -12.34 -30.25 20.99
C SER A 159 -13.11 -30.25 22.30
N SER A 160 -14.44 -30.08 22.22
CA SER A 160 -15.34 -30.25 23.34
C SER A 160 -15.33 -31.72 23.70
N GLY A 161 -14.33 -32.13 24.47
CA GLY A 161 -14.29 -33.42 25.12
C GLY A 161 -15.48 -33.49 26.07
N ASN A 162 -16.40 -34.40 25.76
CA ASN A 162 -17.40 -34.92 26.70
C ASN A 162 -16.74 -35.87 27.69
#